data_AF-A0A132C9Q2-F1
#
_entry.id   AF-A0A132C9Q2-F1
#
_cell.length_a   1.000
_cell.length_b   1.000
_cell.length_c   1.000
_cell.angle_alpha   90.00
_cell.angle_beta   90.00
_cell.angle_gamma   90.00
#
_symmetry.space_group_name_H-M   'P 1'
#
loop_
_entity.id
_entity.type
_entity.pdbx_description
1 polymer ?
#
loop_
_entity_poly.entity_id
_entity_poly.type
_entity_poly.pdbx_seq_one_letter_code
_entity_poly.pdbx_strand_id
1 'polypeptide(L)'
;MIVSVGTVQNVLLCVPVTSDRSSMVDQQVCPPSGDQYFHVQAQQAYVIDPASAGFLDGLAMPFDYAAAGGFFALAFTMVVGIWMVSSSAGSILALIKRG
;
A
#
# COMPACT_ATOMS: atom_id res chain seq x y z
N MET A 1 3.80 14.65 -5.56
CA MET A 1 4.91 14.27 -4.67
C MET A 1 5.10 12.77 -4.85
N ILE A 2 6.18 12.34 -5.50
CA ILE A 2 6.43 10.92 -5.78
C ILE A 2 7.17 10.38 -4.55
N VAL A 3 6.51 9.55 -3.74
CA VAL A 3 7.15 8.94 -2.57
C VAL A 3 8.03 7.80 -3.09
N SER A 4 9.34 7.93 -2.97
CA SER A 4 10.27 6.83 -3.25
C SER A 4 10.14 5.82 -2.11
N VAL A 5 9.48 4.69 -2.38
CA VAL A 5 9.12 3.68 -1.38
C VAL A 5 10.26 2.67 -1.12
N GLY A 6 11.45 2.97 -1.63
CA GLY A 6 12.58 2.05 -1.60
C GLY A 6 13.66 2.39 -2.62
N THR A 7 14.79 1.72 -2.47
CA THR A 7 15.96 1.87 -3.33
C THR A 7 16.30 0.54 -3.99
N VAL A 8 16.79 0.59 -5.23
CA VAL A 8 17.37 -0.60 -5.86
C VAL A 8 18.71 -0.85 -5.20
N GLN A 9 18.84 -1.97 -4.51
CA GLN A 9 20.09 -2.38 -3.90
C GLN A 9 20.54 -3.70 -4.49
N ASN A 10 21.86 -3.86 -4.57
CA ASN A 10 22.47 -5.11 -4.97
C ASN A 10 22.53 -6.00 -3.73
N VAL A 11 21.63 -6.95 -3.64
CA VAL A 11 21.59 -7.91 -2.53
C VAL A 11 22.29 -9.19 -2.95
N LEU A 12 23.00 -9.79 -2.00
CA LEU A 12 23.65 -11.06 -2.18
C LEU A 12 22.71 -12.14 -1.63
N LEU A 13 22.32 -13.09 -2.49
CA LEU A 13 21.49 -14.23 -2.12
C LEU A 13 22.33 -15.50 -2.13
N CYS A 14 22.12 -16.36 -1.12
CA CYS A 14 22.69 -17.69 -1.04
C CYS A 14 21.77 -18.66 -1.79
N VAL A 15 22.21 -19.21 -2.92
CA VAL A 15 21.43 -20.16 -3.73
C VAL A 15 22.01 -21.56 -3.56
N PRO A 16 21.20 -22.61 -3.28
CA PRO A 16 21.71 -23.96 -3.10
C PRO A 16 22.26 -24.52 -4.41
N VAL A 17 23.47 -25.07 -4.35
CA VAL A 17 24.16 -25.71 -5.48
C VAL A 17 24.51 -27.15 -5.13
N THR A 18 24.40 -28.04 -6.13
CA THR A 18 24.60 -29.49 -5.98
C THR A 18 26.04 -29.94 -6.28
N SER A 19 27.02 -29.03 -6.32
CA SER A 19 28.39 -29.38 -6.72
C SER A 19 29.45 -28.59 -5.97
N ASP A 20 30.61 -29.24 -5.76
CA ASP A 20 31.86 -28.80 -5.11
C ASP A 20 32.56 -27.56 -5.74
N ARG A 21 31.81 -26.70 -6.44
CA ARG A 21 32.29 -25.43 -7.00
C ARG A 21 31.92 -24.22 -6.14
N SER A 22 31.76 -24.42 -4.83
CA SER A 22 31.69 -23.31 -3.88
C SER A 22 33.10 -22.75 -3.68
N SER A 23 33.31 -21.49 -4.06
CA SER A 23 34.58 -20.82 -3.82
C SER A 23 34.77 -20.61 -2.30
N MET A 24 36.00 -20.52 -1.80
CA MET A 24 36.24 -20.32 -0.35
C MET A 24 35.52 -19.05 0.19
N VAL A 25 35.31 -18.06 -0.69
CA VAL A 25 34.56 -16.84 -0.40
C VAL A 25 33.05 -17.13 -0.22
N ASP A 26 32.47 -18.03 -1.02
CA ASP A 26 31.05 -18.39 -0.91
C ASP A 26 30.74 -19.09 0.41
N GLN A 27 31.64 -19.97 0.85
CA GLN A 27 31.48 -20.72 2.10
C GLN A 27 31.67 -19.85 3.35
N GLN A 28 32.38 -18.72 3.23
CA GLN A 28 32.57 -17.75 4.30
C GLN A 28 31.42 -16.74 4.40
N VAL A 29 30.74 -16.45 3.29
CA VAL A 29 29.60 -15.52 3.25
C VAL A 29 28.27 -16.24 3.51
N CYS A 30 28.11 -17.46 2.99
CA CYS A 30 26.93 -18.31 3.18
C CYS A 30 27.34 -19.60 3.92
N PRO A 31 27.15 -19.69 5.24
CA PRO A 31 27.54 -20.89 5.99
C PRO A 31 26.74 -22.11 5.50
N PRO A 32 27.38 -23.28 5.30
CA PRO A 32 26.70 -24.48 4.88
C PRO A 32 25.76 -24.99 5.98
N SER A 33 24.57 -25.43 5.59
CA SER A 33 23.57 -26.04 6.48
C SER A 33 23.31 -27.48 6.03
N GLY A 34 23.99 -28.43 6.69
CA GLY A 34 23.96 -29.85 6.33
C GLY A 34 24.81 -30.15 5.08
N ASP A 35 24.32 -31.05 4.21
CA ASP A 35 24.99 -31.46 2.96
C ASP A 35 24.72 -30.49 1.77
N GLN A 36 24.17 -29.30 2.04
CA GLN A 36 23.85 -28.30 1.02
C GLN A 36 24.92 -27.22 0.96
N TYR A 37 25.53 -27.07 -0.21
CA TYR A 37 26.44 -25.98 -0.51
C TYR A 37 25.65 -24.81 -1.08
N PHE A 38 26.05 -23.59 -0.74
CA PHE A 38 25.41 -22.38 -1.25
C PHE A 38 26.43 -21.56 -2.04
N HIS A 39 26.01 -21.04 -3.19
CA HIS A 39 26.78 -20.10 -3.98
C HIS A 39 26.20 -18.69 -3.80
N VAL A 40 27.07 -17.68 -3.72
CA VAL A 40 26.64 -16.29 -3.60
C VAL A 40 26.24 -15.77 -4.97
N GLN A 41 24.99 -15.35 -5.13
CA GLN A 41 24.51 -14.69 -6.34
C GLN A 41 24.13 -13.25 -6.00
N ALA A 42 24.76 -12.28 -6.66
CA ALA A 42 24.33 -10.89 -6.60
C ALA A 42 23.12 -10.69 -7.51
N GLN A 43 22.01 -10.24 -6.94
CA GLN A 43 20.80 -9.90 -7.68
C GLN A 43 20.35 -8.49 -7.28
N GLN A 44 19.89 -7.72 -8.26
CA GLN A 44 19.26 -6.44 -7.99
C GLN A 44 17.86 -6.69 -7.44
N ALA A 45 17.60 -6.23 -6.22
CA ALA A 45 16.27 -6.27 -5.61
C ALA A 45 15.81 -4.86 -5.24
N TYR A 46 14.50 -4.68 -5.27
CA TYR A 46 13.88 -3.47 -4.76
C TYR A 46 13.72 -3.61 -3.24
N VAL A 47 14.55 -2.89 -2.48
CA VAL A 47 14.49 -2.92 -1.02
C VAL A 47 13.58 -1.79 -0.57
N ILE A 48 12.48 -2.19 0.07
CA ILE A 48 11.50 -1.28 0.67
C ILE A 48 12.09 -0.70 1.96
N ASP A 49 11.98 0.62 2.14
CA ASP A 49 12.36 1.26 3.40
C ASP A 49 11.35 0.87 4.50
N PRO A 50 11.77 0.32 5.66
CA PRO A 50 10.84 -0.03 6.75
C PRO A 50 9.99 1.15 7.22
N ALA A 51 10.45 2.40 7.07
CA ALA A 51 9.63 3.58 7.38
C ALA A 51 8.41 3.74 6.45
N SER A 52 8.48 3.14 5.26
CA SER A 52 7.42 3.15 4.24
C SER A 52 6.55 1.88 4.23
N ALA A 53 6.82 0.92 5.12
CA ALA A 53 6.06 -0.31 5.25
C ALA A 53 4.55 -0.06 5.46
N GLY A 54 4.20 0.86 6.38
CA GLY A 54 2.80 1.21 6.63
C GLY A 54 2.07 1.85 5.45
N PHE A 55 2.80 2.55 4.56
CA PHE A 55 2.22 3.09 3.33
C PHE A 55 1.93 1.99 2.30
N LEU A 56 2.82 1.01 2.16
CA LEU A 56 2.61 -0.14 1.28
C LEU A 56 1.52 -1.07 1.81
N ASP A 57 1.48 -1.33 3.12
CA ASP A 57 0.42 -2.13 3.72
C ASP A 57 -0.95 -1.48 3.50
N GLY A 58 -1.02 -0.14 3.56
CA GLY A 58 -2.24 0.60 3.23
C GLY A 58 -2.64 0.54 1.75
N LEU A 59 -1.68 0.43 0.83
CA LEU A 59 -1.93 0.23 -0.61
C LEU A 59 -2.29 -1.22 -0.96
N ALA A 60 -1.76 -2.18 -0.20
CA ALA A 60 -2.03 -3.60 -0.38
C ALA A 60 -3.40 -4.01 0.18
N MET A 61 -4.00 -3.18 1.04
CA MET A 61 -5.36 -3.43 1.53
C MET A 61 -6.38 -3.33 0.39
N PRO A 62 -7.28 -4.31 0.25
CA PRO A 62 -8.36 -4.25 -0.73
C PRO A 62 -9.27 -3.07 -0.40
N PHE A 63 -9.61 -2.28 -1.43
CA PHE A 63 -10.49 -1.14 -1.26
C PHE A 63 -11.91 -1.62 -0.88
N ASP A 64 -12.39 -1.20 0.29
CA ASP A 64 -13.74 -1.53 0.76
C ASP A 64 -14.78 -0.61 0.10
N TYR A 65 -15.34 -1.08 -1.01
CA TYR A 65 -16.41 -0.39 -1.73
C TYR A 65 -17.69 -0.22 -0.91
N ALA A 66 -17.95 -1.09 0.07
CA ALA A 66 -19.14 -1.00 0.91
C ALA A 66 -18.99 0.17 1.90
N ALA A 67 -17.86 0.24 2.59
CA ALA A 67 -17.56 1.38 3.47
C ALA A 67 -17.49 2.70 2.68
N ALA A 68 -16.76 2.72 1.55
CA ALA A 68 -16.65 3.91 0.71
C ALA A 68 -18.01 4.39 0.17
N GLY A 69 -18.86 3.45 -0.26
CA GLY A 69 -20.23 3.74 -0.69
C GLY A 69 -21.08 4.33 0.44
N GLY A 70 -20.95 3.80 1.66
CA GLY A 70 -21.64 4.32 2.85
C GLY A 70 -21.24 5.76 3.17
N PHE A 71 -19.94 6.07 3.18
CA PHE A 71 -19.45 7.43 3.42
C PHE A 71 -19.90 8.41 2.33
N PHE A 72 -19.85 8.00 1.06
CA PHE A 72 -20.32 8.82 -0.05
C PHE A 72 -21.84 9.10 0.05
N ALA A 73 -22.64 8.07 0.32
CA ALA A 73 -24.08 8.20 0.48
C ALA A 73 -24.45 9.11 1.65
N LEU A 74 -23.77 8.98 2.80
CA LEU A 74 -23.98 9.85 3.96
C LEU A 74 -23.66 11.31 3.59
N ALA A 75 -22.49 11.57 3.02
CA ALA A 75 -22.10 12.91 2.61
C ALA A 75 -23.11 13.53 1.62
N PHE A 76 -23.53 12.77 0.62
CA PHE A 76 -24.52 13.20 -0.36
C PHE A 76 -25.88 13.53 0.29
N THR A 77 -26.38 12.65 1.14
CA THR A 77 -27.67 12.83 1.83
C THR A 77 -27.66 14.02 2.77
N MET A 78 -26.55 14.30 3.45
CA MET A 78 -26.41 15.52 4.27
C MET A 78 -26.49 16.79 3.43
N VAL A 79 -25.75 16.86 2.32
CA VAL A 79 -25.75 18.03 1.43
C VAL A 79 -27.15 18.26 0.84
N VAL A 80 -27.76 17.20 0.28
CA VAL A 80 -29.11 17.29 -0.29
C VAL A 80 -30.14 17.59 0.78
N GLY A 81 -30.04 17.00 1.96
CA GLY A 81 -30.95 17.24 3.08
C GLY A 81 -30.95 18.69 3.53
N ILE A 82 -29.77 19.27 3.75
CA ILE A 82 -29.64 20.69 4.10
C ILE A 82 -30.18 21.59 2.98
N TRP A 83 -29.90 21.26 1.72
CA TRP A 83 -30.44 21.99 0.58
C TRP A 83 -31.96 21.94 0.53
N MET A 84 -32.56 20.77 0.74
CA MET A 84 -34.02 20.59 0.70
C MET A 84 -34.70 21.38 1.83
N VAL A 85 -34.13 21.36 3.05
CA VAL A 85 -34.62 22.14 4.20
C VAL A 85 -34.51 23.65 3.94
N SER A 86 -33.39 24.09 3.35
CA SER A 86 -33.20 25.51 3.02
C SER A 86 -34.18 25.97 1.93
N SER A 87 -34.40 25.12 0.93
CA SER A 87 -35.35 25.37 -0.16
C SER A 87 -36.80 25.42 0.33
N SER A 88 -37.20 24.51 1.24
CA SER A 88 -38.54 24.50 1.81
C SER A 88 -38.81 25.70 2.72
N ALA A 89 -37.83 26.11 3.53
CA ALA A 89 -37.95 27.34 4.31
C ALA A 89 -38.13 28.57 3.40
N GLY A 90 -37.35 28.66 2.31
CA GLY A 90 -37.47 29.72 1.32
C GLY A 90 -38.84 29.74 0.62
N SER A 91 -39.39 28.57 0.29
CA SER A 91 -40.70 28.47 -0.38
C SER A 91 -41.85 28.85 0.54
N ILE A 92 -41.80 28.47 1.82
CA ILE A 92 -42.80 28.87 2.83
C ILE A 92 -42.80 30.38 3.03
N LEU A 93 -41.62 30.99 3.18
CA LEU A 93 -41.50 32.45 3.32
C LEU A 93 -42.01 33.20 2.08
N ALA A 94 -41.75 32.67 0.88
CA ALA A 94 -42.27 33.24 -0.36
C ALA A 94 -43.80 33.18 -0.45
N LEU A 95 -44.42 32.14 0.10
CA LEU A 95 -45.87 31.97 0.15
C LEU A 95 -46.52 32.98 1.12
N ILE A 96 -45.92 33.16 2.31
CA ILE A 96 -46.37 34.17 3.30
C ILE A 96 -46.27 35.58 2.72
N LYS A 97 -45.20 35.91 2.00
CA LYS A 97 -45.01 37.24 1.41
C LYS A 97 -46.04 37.58 0.32
N ARG A 98 -46.68 36.57 -0.27
CA ARG A 98 -47.58 36.70 -1.42
C ARG A 98 -49.07 36.66 -1.04
N GLY A 99 -49.39 36.19 0.16
CA GLY A 99 -50.75 36.15 0.73
C GLY A 99 -51.10 37.41 1.50
#